data_AF-A0A352VJ71-F1
#
_entry.id   AF-A0A352VJ71-F1
#
_cell.length_a   1.000
_cell.length_b   1.000
_cell.length_c   1.000
_cell.angle_alpha   90.00
_cell.angle_beta   90.00
_cell.angle_gamma   90.00
#
_symmetry.space_group_name_H-M   'P 1'
#
loop_
_entity.id
_entity.type
_entity.pdbx_description
1 polymer ?
#
loop_
_entity_poly.entity_id
_entity_poly.type
_entity_poly.pdbx_seq_one_letter_code
_entity_poly.pdbx_strand_id
1 'polypeptide(L)' 'TTIVEALANGAVGVYPTSSAADAAQLAASLGREDALLCGERKGVKVDGFDLGNSPAEFTAEVVDGKKLVMSTTNGTRAFS' A
#
# COMPACT_ATOMS: atom_id res chain seq x y z
N THR A 1 5.34 -8.60 7.10
CA THR A 1 6.09 -7.59 7.89
C THR A 1 5.71 -6.18 7.49
N THR A 2 5.67 -5.85 6.19
CA THR A 2 5.33 -4.51 5.67
C THR A 2 4.07 -3.88 6.26
N ILE A 3 2.96 -4.64 6.31
CA ILE A 3 1.69 -4.16 6.89
C ILE A 3 1.86 -3.79 8.38
N VAL A 4 2.60 -4.60 9.14
CA VAL A 4 2.81 -4.36 10.58
C VAL A 4 3.67 -3.11 10.78
N GLU A 5 4.76 -2.97 10.02
CA GLU A 5 5.64 -1.81 10.07
C GLU A 5 4.87 -0.51 9.75
N ALA A 6 4.06 -0.54 8.70
CA ALA A 6 3.28 0.61 8.29
C ALA A 6 2.28 1.08 9.36
N LEU A 7 1.55 0.13 9.97
CA LEU A 7 0.61 0.44 11.05
C LEU A 7 1.33 0.90 12.31
N ALA A 8 2.48 0.32 12.64
CA ALA A 8 3.31 0.75 13.76
C ALA A 8 3.83 2.19 13.59
N ASN A 9 4.06 2.61 12.34
CA ASN A 9 4.51 3.95 11.97
C ASN A 9 3.38 4.95 11.68
N GLY A 10 2.13 4.65 12.05
CA GLY A 10 1.04 5.63 12.05
C GLY A 10 0.11 5.61 10.83
N ALA A 11 0.24 4.61 9.95
CA ALA A 11 -0.74 4.44 8.87
C ALA A 11 -2.16 4.23 9.44
N VAL A 12 -3.14 4.93 8.88
CA VAL A 12 -4.54 4.91 9.35
C VAL A 12 -5.23 3.60 8.99
N GLY A 13 -4.78 2.94 7.93
CA GLY A 13 -5.29 1.65 7.51
C GLY A 13 -4.59 1.11 6.27
N VAL A 14 -4.72 -0.19 6.07
CA VAL A 14 -4.22 -0.90 4.89
C VAL A 14 -5.38 -1.53 4.14
N TYR A 15 -5.47 -1.23 2.85
CA TYR A 15 -6.56 -1.61 1.96
C TYR A 15 -6.00 -2.52 0.86
N PRO A 16 -6.03 -3.84 1.05
CA PRO A 16 -5.53 -4.78 0.06
C PRO A 16 -6.43 -4.82 -1.18
N THR A 17 -5.84 -4.84 -2.38
CA THR A 17 -6.55 -4.94 -3.65
C THR A 17 -5.98 -6.04 -4.54
N SER A 18 -6.83 -6.58 -5.43
CA SER A 18 -6.50 -7.68 -6.34
C SER A 18 -5.61 -7.28 -7.51
N SER A 19 -5.63 -6.00 -7.91
CA SER A 19 -4.89 -5.51 -9.05
C SER A 19 -4.44 -4.06 -8.86
N ALA A 20 -3.47 -3.63 -9.68
CA ALA A 20 -3.02 -2.25 -9.69
C ALA A 20 -4.12 -1.28 -10.17
N ALA A 21 -5.01 -1.73 -11.05
CA ALA A 21 -6.15 -0.95 -11.51
C ALA A 21 -7.15 -0.72 -10.36
N ASP A 22 -7.48 -1.78 -9.60
CA ASP A 22 -8.34 -1.67 -8.42
C ASP A 22 -7.72 -0.77 -7.35
N ALA A 23 -6.39 -0.85 -7.17
CA ALA A 23 -5.66 0.03 -6.26
C ALA A 23 -5.81 1.50 -6.65
N ALA A 24 -5.61 1.83 -7.92
CA ALA A 24 -5.74 3.20 -8.42
C ALA A 24 -7.17 3.73 -8.26
N GLN A 25 -8.18 2.93 -8.58
CA GLN A 25 -9.59 3.31 -8.41
C GLN A 25 -9.95 3.55 -6.94
N LEU A 26 -9.49 2.67 -6.05
CA LEU A 26 -9.75 2.80 -4.61
C LEU A 26 -9.03 4.01 -4.01
N ALA A 27 -7.77 4.26 -4.39
CA ALA A 27 -7.04 5.44 -3.93
C ALA A 27 -7.73 6.75 -4.35
N ALA A 28 -8.30 6.78 -5.57
CA ALA A 28 -9.07 7.93 -6.03
C ALA A 28 -10.35 8.15 -5.20
N SER A 29 -11.08 7.09 -4.84
CA SER A 29 -12.31 7.22 -4.06
C SER A 29 -12.07 7.53 -2.57
N LEU A 30 -10.92 7.16 -2.03
CA LEU A 30 -10.51 7.45 -0.65
C LEU A 30 -9.92 8.86 -0.45
N GLY A 31 -9.73 9.62 -1.54
CA GLY A 31 -9.01 10.89 -1.57
C GLY A 31 -7.52 10.67 -1.82
N ARG A 32 -7.06 10.98 -3.05
CA ARG A 32 -5.71 10.66 -3.51
C ARG A 32 -4.59 11.33 -2.71
N GLU A 33 -4.85 12.50 -2.11
CA GLU A 33 -3.87 13.24 -1.30
C GLU A 33 -3.56 12.54 0.05
N ASP A 34 -4.52 11.76 0.56
CA ASP A 34 -4.41 11.04 1.82
C ASP A 34 -4.16 9.53 1.64
N ALA A 35 -4.14 9.06 0.39
CA ALA A 35 -3.90 7.67 0.04
C ALA A 35 -2.54 7.50 -0.62
N LEU A 36 -1.82 6.43 -0.28
CA LEU A 36 -0.60 6.00 -0.96
C LEU A 36 -0.86 4.67 -1.67
N LEU A 37 -0.41 4.57 -2.92
CA LEU A 37 -0.37 3.32 -3.68
C LEU A 37 0.91 2.57 -3.35
N CYS A 38 0.76 1.33 -2.87
CA CYS A 38 1.87 0.52 -2.39
C CYS A 38 1.83 -0.89 -2.99
N GLY A 39 3.00 -1.44 -3.28
CA GLY A 39 3.12 -2.85 -3.61
C GLY A 39 4.05 -3.18 -4.76
N GLU A 40 4.03 -4.46 -5.13
CA GLU A 40 5.03 -5.06 -6.01
C GLU A 40 4.42 -6.05 -6.99
N ARG A 41 5.17 -6.31 -8.07
CA ARG A 41 5.01 -7.48 -8.94
C ARG A 41 6.38 -8.11 -9.13
N LYS A 42 6.50 -9.39 -8.77
CA LYS A 42 7.77 -10.16 -8.87
C LYS A 42 8.94 -9.51 -8.12
N GLY A 43 8.66 -8.90 -6.96
CA GLY A 43 9.62 -8.22 -6.11
C GLY A 43 9.95 -6.78 -6.53
N VAL A 44 9.37 -6.27 -7.61
CA VAL A 44 9.64 -4.93 -8.14
C VAL A 44 8.45 -4.03 -7.87
N LYS A 45 8.70 -2.79 -7.43
CA LYS A 45 7.66 -1.76 -7.25
C LYS A 45 6.87 -1.59 -8.55
N VAL A 46 5.54 -1.49 -8.43
CA VAL A 46 4.67 -1.23 -9.58
C VAL A 46 4.92 0.18 -10.12
N ASP A 47 4.97 0.34 -11.43
CA ASP A 47 5.16 1.67 -12.02
C ASP A 47 4.01 2.61 -11.66
N GLY A 48 4.33 3.86 -11.35
CA GLY A 48 3.38 4.86 -10.85
C GLY A 48 2.90 4.65 -9.40
N PHE A 49 3.38 3.63 -8.67
CA PHE A 49 3.10 3.49 -7.24
C PHE A 49 4.08 4.33 -6.40
N ASP A 50 3.57 4.82 -5.28
CA ASP A 50 4.33 5.65 -4.34
C ASP A 50 5.42 4.79 -3.67
N LEU A 51 5.04 3.62 -3.13
CA LEU A 51 5.93 2.71 -2.39
C LEU A 51 5.94 1.30 -2.96
N GLY A 52 7.03 0.57 -2.71
CA GLY A 52 7.14 -0.86 -2.95
C GLY A 52 6.46 -1.69 -1.87
N ASN A 53 7.06 -2.83 -1.55
CA ASN A 53 6.62 -3.73 -0.48
C ASN A 53 7.74 -4.01 0.53
N SER A 54 8.81 -3.20 0.55
CA SER A 54 9.87 -3.33 1.54
C SER A 54 9.48 -2.58 2.82
N PRO A 55 9.52 -3.20 4.02
CA PRO A 55 9.18 -2.51 5.27
C PRO A 55 9.96 -1.21 5.50
N ALA A 56 11.21 -1.14 5.05
CA ALA A 56 12.07 0.06 5.19
C ALA A 56 11.54 1.29 4.43
N GLU A 57 10.60 1.11 3.50
CA GLU A 57 9.96 2.22 2.77
C GLU A 57 8.82 2.88 3.57
N PHE A 58 8.35 2.26 4.66
CA PHE A 58 7.15 2.67 5.40
C PHE A 58 7.53 3.40 6.69
N THR A 59 8.39 4.42 6.60
CA THR A 59 8.76 5.25 7.76
C THR A 59 7.59 6.13 8.21
N ALA A 60 7.58 6.55 9.49
CA ALA A 60 6.55 7.42 10.02
C ALA A 60 6.39 8.72 9.23
N GLU A 61 7.49 9.31 8.74
CA GLU A 61 7.44 10.54 7.92
C GLU A 61 6.67 10.36 6.62
N VAL A 62 6.61 9.13 6.10
CA VAL A 62 5.95 8.80 4.84
C VAL A 62 4.50 8.37 5.07
N VAL A 63 4.25 7.56 6.11
CA VAL A 63 2.97 6.84 6.24
C VAL A 63 2.06 7.35 7.35
N ASP A 64 2.53 8.21 8.25
CA ASP A 64 1.71 8.73 9.34
C ASP A 64 0.49 9.48 8.80
N GLY A 65 -0.70 9.12 9.30
CA GLY A 65 -1.97 9.68 8.84
C GLY A 65 -2.41 9.22 7.43
N LYS A 66 -1.65 8.37 6.72
CA LYS A 66 -1.96 7.94 5.35
C LYS A 66 -2.75 6.64 5.30
N LYS A 67 -3.59 6.51 4.26
CA LYS A 67 -4.30 5.27 3.88
C LYS A 67 -3.45 4.52 2.87
N LEU A 68 -3.09 3.27 3.14
CA LEU A 68 -2.21 2.50 2.26
C LEU A 68 -3.02 1.54 1.41
N VAL A 69 -3.10 1.81 0.11
CA VAL A 69 -3.79 0.93 -0.84
C VAL A 69 -2.75 -0.03 -1.43
N MET A 70 -2.82 -1.29 -1.00
CA MET A 70 -1.77 -2.28 -1.24
C MET A 70 -2.18 -3.31 -2.30
N SER A 71 -1.39 -3.45 -3.37
CA SER A 71 -1.54 -4.54 -4.33
C SER A 71 -0.20 -5.27 -4.50
N THR A 72 -0.10 -6.46 -3.92
CA THR A 72 1.09 -7.33 -3.99
C THR A 72 0.73 -8.67 -4.62
N THR A 73 1.75 -9.41 -5.07
CA THR A 73 1.58 -10.71 -5.73
C THR A 73 0.79 -11.71 -4.86
N ASN A 74 0.92 -11.64 -3.54
CA ASN A 74 0.25 -12.56 -2.62
C ASN A 74 -0.79 -11.88 -1.72
N GLY A 75 -1.04 -10.58 -1.89
CA GLY A 75 -1.75 -9.74 -0.92
C GLY A 75 -3.18 -10.20 -0.64
N THR A 76 -4.05 -10.23 -1.64
CA THR A 76 -5.46 -10.64 -1.45
C THR A 76 -5.63 -12.13 -1.22
N ARG A 77 -4.73 -12.96 -1.77
CA ARG A 77 -4.72 -14.42 -1.56
C ARG A 77 -4.40 -14.82 -0.13
N ALA A 78 -3.77 -13.96 0.65
CA ALA A 78 -3.46 -14.23 2.05
C ALA A 78 -4.69 -14.08 2.97
N PHE A 79 -5.78 -13.47 2.48
CA PHE A 79 -7.00 -13.21 3.26
C PHE A 79 -8.22 -14.02 2.77
N SER A 80 -8.02 -14.94 1.83
CA SER A 80 -9.05 -15.82 1.26
C SER A 80 -8.95 -17.24 1.80
#